data_AF-R6LUG6-F1
#
_entry.id   AF-R6LUG6-F1
#
_cell.length_a   1.000
_cell.length_b   1.000
_cell.length_c   1.000
_cell.angle_alpha   90.00
_cell.angle_beta   90.00
_cell.angle_gamma   90.00
#
_symmetry.space_group_name_H-M   'P 1'
#
loop_
_entity.id
_entity.type
_entity.pdbx_description
1 polymer ?
#
loop_
_entity_poly.entity_id
_entity_poly.type
_entity_poly.pdbx_seq_one_letter_code
_entity_poly.pdbx_strand_id
1 'polypeptide(L)'
;MAHRLQTLFLTLLLILGLTVFPVFAEEDDGSWDGWNDNGWYDDLPEEETEPDEVIFPDVQPGSWYYKDVMALYDARVIDGFKDGTFQPESTVTTGQALKMILLAAGYGEPERVASHWARGYLNLALDEGILERGEITDLDVTILRSLVAKIAAKALHLERQSAENFFVDTTDDFTQALYEAGIINGYKDGTYLPGRTLTRAELSAIVHRIYTYREDQNTNDETSGENSDIQLRTTEKCVSLIKELEGFQEKPYWDYQQYSIGYGSACKEGEYPNGISREEADRLLRKYLQGFEKDLDAFLEKNNLRLSDNQYDALICFSYNLGSSWMKNTKLANLLIRGDYTENEFASAYGVWCHVGTDAQIHKGLITRRIRELQMFFDNDYTGSAANTFYYVIYTTDRGELETDVGLYRAGSYYDPLFSAECEGDTFLGWFTEDGVALTERDVAAGNVTVSAAWQNDYGGGFWDESGDYWP
;
A
#
# COMPACT_ATOMS: atom_id res chain seq x y z
N MET A 1 -25.32 -78.61 3.16
CA MET A 1 -26.69 -78.03 3.14
C MET A 1 -26.77 -77.00 2.00
N ALA A 2 -27.88 -76.26 1.86
CA ALA A 2 -28.16 -75.32 0.76
C ALA A 2 -27.15 -74.14 0.65
N HIS A 3 -26.96 -73.43 -0.49
CA HIS A 3 -27.45 -73.65 -1.87
C HIS A 3 -26.57 -72.95 -2.95
N ARG A 4 -26.26 -73.69 -4.02
CA ARG A 4 -26.42 -73.41 -5.48
C ARG A 4 -26.09 -72.04 -6.15
N LEU A 5 -25.24 -72.16 -7.19
CA LEU A 5 -25.25 -71.55 -8.56
C LEU A 5 -25.12 -69.99 -8.69
N GLN A 6 -24.11 -69.45 -9.41
CA GLN A 6 -23.84 -69.42 -10.89
C GLN A 6 -24.82 -68.53 -11.68
N THR A 7 -24.37 -67.59 -12.54
CA THR A 7 -23.90 -67.79 -13.94
C THR A 7 -23.57 -66.40 -14.55
N LEU A 8 -22.77 -66.12 -15.61
CA LEU A 8 -21.49 -66.58 -16.22
C LEU A 8 -21.23 -65.60 -17.44
N PHE A 9 -20.18 -65.79 -18.26
CA PHE A 9 -19.81 -65.05 -19.50
C PHE A 9 -19.27 -63.60 -19.30
N LEU A 10 -18.35 -63.04 -20.10
CA LEU A 10 -17.23 -63.60 -20.91
C LEU A 10 -16.16 -62.49 -21.14
N THR A 11 -15.34 -62.56 -22.20
CA THR A 11 -14.20 -61.66 -22.52
C THR A 11 -13.98 -61.53 -24.04
N LEU A 12 -13.44 -60.40 -24.55
CA LEU A 12 -12.34 -60.37 -25.56
C LEU A 12 -11.72 -58.98 -25.89
N LEU A 13 -10.38 -58.99 -26.06
CA LEU A 13 -9.43 -58.18 -26.89
C LEU A 13 -9.72 -56.72 -27.35
N LEU A 14 -8.80 -55.78 -27.06
CA LEU A 14 -7.64 -55.30 -27.88
C LEU A 14 -6.83 -54.31 -26.98
N ILE A 15 -5.50 -54.34 -26.74
CA ILE A 15 -4.24 -54.42 -27.54
C ILE A 15 -3.60 -53.04 -27.83
N LEU A 16 -2.50 -52.76 -27.09
CA LEU A 16 -1.34 -51.86 -27.28
C LEU A 16 -1.51 -50.39 -27.79
N GLY A 17 -0.63 -49.44 -27.42
CA GLY A 17 0.52 -49.51 -26.50
C GLY A 17 1.44 -48.28 -26.55
N LEU A 18 2.18 -48.02 -25.46
CA LEU A 18 3.20 -46.97 -25.34
C LEU A 18 4.56 -47.38 -25.93
N THR A 19 5.33 -46.42 -26.47
CA THR A 19 6.81 -46.39 -26.44
C THR A 19 7.37 -44.97 -26.68
N VAL A 20 8.68 -44.76 -26.49
CA VAL A 20 9.35 -43.46 -26.29
C VAL A 20 10.37 -43.13 -27.42
N PHE A 21 10.74 -41.85 -27.56
CA PHE A 21 11.77 -41.24 -28.43
C PHE A 21 13.13 -41.97 -28.51
N PRO A 22 13.93 -41.76 -29.59
CA PRO A 22 14.96 -40.69 -29.53
C PRO A 22 15.25 -39.89 -30.84
N VAL A 23 15.51 -38.58 -30.66
CA VAL A 23 16.59 -37.72 -31.23
C VAL A 23 17.20 -38.00 -32.62
N PHE A 24 17.27 -36.96 -33.49
CA PHE A 24 18.51 -36.45 -34.15
C PHE A 24 18.28 -35.07 -34.84
N ALA A 25 19.35 -34.40 -35.30
CA ALA A 25 19.42 -33.05 -35.90
C ALA A 25 19.08 -33.07 -37.44
N GLU A 26 19.19 -32.01 -38.27
CA GLU A 26 20.08 -30.82 -38.28
C GLU A 26 19.52 -29.67 -39.19
N GLU A 27 20.30 -28.58 -39.33
CA GLU A 27 20.04 -27.18 -39.71
C GLU A 27 19.41 -26.81 -41.10
N ASP A 28 19.05 -25.51 -41.21
CA ASP A 28 18.76 -24.67 -42.41
C ASP A 28 17.52 -25.00 -43.29
N ASP A 29 16.97 -24.08 -44.09
CA ASP A 29 17.41 -22.73 -44.48
C ASP A 29 16.34 -21.62 -44.29
N GLY A 30 16.78 -20.36 -44.40
CA GLY A 30 15.90 -19.18 -44.33
C GLY A 30 15.73 -18.49 -45.68
N SER A 31 14.47 -18.27 -46.09
CA SER A 31 14.15 -17.32 -47.17
C SER A 31 12.83 -16.59 -46.93
N TRP A 32 12.86 -15.26 -47.08
CA TRP A 32 11.69 -14.40 -47.19
C TRP A 32 11.54 -13.98 -48.65
N ASP A 33 10.45 -14.39 -49.28
CA ASP A 33 9.92 -13.78 -50.50
C ASP A 33 8.40 -13.63 -50.34
N GLY A 34 7.85 -12.49 -50.75
CA GLY A 34 6.49 -12.09 -50.39
C GLY A 34 5.61 -11.64 -51.55
N TRP A 35 4.45 -11.09 -51.20
CA TRP A 35 3.41 -10.55 -52.10
C TRP A 35 2.67 -11.66 -52.91
N ASN A 36 1.38 -11.52 -53.26
CA ASN A 36 0.50 -10.37 -53.09
C ASN A 36 -0.99 -10.73 -52.94
N ASP A 37 -1.72 -9.79 -52.34
CA ASP A 37 -3.12 -9.38 -52.54
C ASP A 37 -4.23 -10.40 -52.90
N ASN A 38 -5.31 -10.35 -52.11
CA ASN A 38 -6.70 -10.13 -52.58
C ASN A 38 -7.59 -10.04 -51.33
N GLY A 39 -7.71 -8.85 -50.75
CA GLY A 39 -8.41 -8.66 -49.48
C GLY A 39 -9.94 -8.59 -49.55
N TRP A 40 -10.58 -8.78 -48.40
CA TRP A 40 -11.82 -8.10 -48.01
C TRP A 40 -11.53 -7.41 -46.67
N TYR A 41 -11.91 -6.13 -46.55
CA TYR A 41 -11.92 -5.37 -45.30
C TYR A 41 -13.39 -5.25 -44.90
N ASP A 42 -13.78 -5.96 -43.83
CA ASP A 42 -15.03 -5.74 -43.11
C ASP A 42 -14.65 -5.29 -41.68
N ASP A 43 -15.15 -4.11 -41.30
CA ASP A 43 -15.14 -3.45 -39.99
C ASP A 43 -14.54 -4.24 -38.80
N LEU A 44 -13.24 -4.06 -38.57
CA LEU A 44 -12.71 -4.05 -37.19
C LEU A 44 -13.02 -2.66 -36.60
N PRO A 45 -13.56 -2.56 -35.37
CA PRO A 45 -13.77 -1.26 -34.74
C PRO A 45 -12.42 -0.56 -34.53
N GLU A 46 -12.37 0.75 -34.76
CA GLU A 46 -11.27 1.57 -34.29
C GLU A 46 -11.26 1.50 -32.75
N GLU A 47 -10.09 1.27 -32.15
CA GLU A 47 -9.94 1.37 -30.70
C GLU A 47 -10.09 2.84 -30.30
N GLU A 48 -11.29 3.22 -29.85
CA GLU A 48 -11.50 4.51 -29.18
C GLU A 48 -10.63 4.53 -27.93
N THR A 49 -9.53 5.29 -27.99
CA THR A 49 -8.66 5.52 -26.84
C THR A 49 -9.44 6.29 -25.79
N GLU A 50 -9.81 5.62 -24.69
CA GLU A 50 -10.36 6.26 -23.49
C GLU A 50 -9.51 7.49 -23.13
N PRO A 51 -10.11 8.67 -22.90
CA PRO A 51 -9.36 9.90 -22.68
C PRO A 51 -8.61 9.85 -21.34
N ASP A 52 -7.36 10.33 -21.33
CA ASP A 52 -6.52 10.41 -20.13
C ASP A 52 -7.29 11.00 -18.93
N GLU A 53 -7.33 10.27 -17.81
CA GLU A 53 -8.12 10.66 -16.64
C GLU A 53 -7.59 11.98 -16.04
N VAL A 54 -8.41 13.03 -16.04
CA VAL A 54 -8.01 14.37 -15.61
C VAL A 54 -8.00 14.46 -14.09
N ILE A 55 -6.92 13.97 -13.48
CA ILE A 55 -6.70 13.89 -12.02
C ILE A 55 -6.96 15.23 -11.31
N PHE A 56 -6.45 16.35 -11.86
CA PHE A 56 -6.67 17.69 -11.32
C PHE A 56 -7.01 18.67 -12.46
N PRO A 57 -8.25 19.19 -12.55
CA PRO A 57 -8.67 20.09 -13.63
C PRO A 57 -7.84 21.39 -13.77
N ASP A 58 -7.18 21.83 -12.69
CA ASP A 58 -6.35 23.02 -12.63
C ASP A 58 -4.84 22.76 -12.78
N VAL A 59 -4.41 21.51 -13.01
CA VAL A 59 -3.01 21.14 -13.25
C VAL A 59 -2.81 20.72 -14.70
N GLN A 60 -2.60 21.73 -15.55
CA GLN A 60 -2.53 21.55 -17.01
C GLN A 60 -1.17 20.95 -17.44
N PRO A 61 -1.10 20.01 -18.41
CA PRO A 61 0.15 19.36 -18.86
C PRO A 61 1.31 20.28 -19.31
N GLY A 62 1.00 21.53 -19.68
CA GLY A 62 2.01 22.56 -20.01
C GLY A 62 2.51 23.40 -18.83
N SER A 63 1.97 23.21 -17.63
CA SER A 63 2.37 23.96 -16.43
C SER A 63 3.77 23.55 -15.97
N TRP A 64 4.57 24.52 -15.55
CA TRP A 64 5.97 24.27 -15.14
C TRP A 64 6.09 23.31 -13.94
N TYR A 65 5.06 23.25 -13.09
CA TYR A 65 4.93 22.35 -11.95
C TYR A 65 4.24 21.02 -12.27
N TYR A 66 3.75 20.79 -13.51
CA TYR A 66 2.91 19.62 -13.82
C TYR A 66 3.59 18.30 -13.43
N LYS A 67 4.84 18.10 -13.87
CA LYS A 67 5.60 16.87 -13.58
C LYS A 67 5.90 16.70 -12.09
N ASP A 68 6.18 17.78 -11.39
CA ASP A 68 6.41 17.76 -9.94
C ASP A 68 5.14 17.41 -9.16
N VAL A 69 3.97 17.85 -9.65
CA VAL A 69 2.67 17.57 -9.03
C VAL A 69 2.21 16.14 -9.31
N MET A 70 2.31 15.67 -10.56
CA MET A 70 1.90 14.30 -10.91
C MET A 70 2.79 13.26 -10.20
N ALA A 71 4.12 13.35 -10.32
CA ALA A 71 5.02 12.36 -9.71
C ALA A 71 4.88 12.26 -8.17
N LEU A 72 4.51 13.35 -7.50
CA LEU A 72 4.23 13.35 -6.07
C LEU A 72 2.81 12.87 -5.70
N TYR A 73 1.84 12.98 -6.62
CA TYR A 73 0.51 12.40 -6.47
C TYR A 73 0.59 10.87 -6.63
N ASP A 74 1.29 10.41 -7.67
CA ASP A 74 1.57 8.99 -7.93
C ASP A 74 2.27 8.34 -6.72
N ALA A 75 3.29 9.03 -6.17
CA ALA A 75 4.00 8.63 -4.95
C ALA A 75 3.19 8.82 -3.64
N ARG A 76 1.91 9.23 -3.71
CA ARG A 76 1.00 9.51 -2.58
C ARG A 76 1.54 10.49 -1.51
N VAL A 77 2.42 11.39 -1.93
CA VAL A 77 2.94 12.47 -1.07
C VAL A 77 1.94 13.63 -1.00
N ILE A 78 1.17 13.87 -2.08
CA ILE A 78 0.23 14.99 -2.19
C ILE A 78 -1.14 14.57 -2.75
N ASP A 79 -2.22 15.03 -2.13
CA ASP A 79 -3.60 14.81 -2.56
C ASP A 79 -4.26 16.12 -2.97
N GLY A 80 -5.32 16.07 -3.80
CA GLY A 80 -6.17 17.23 -4.08
C GLY A 80 -7.04 17.70 -2.91
N PHE A 81 -7.80 18.78 -3.13
CA PHE A 81 -8.85 19.24 -2.22
C PHE A 81 -10.18 18.50 -2.51
N LYS A 82 -11.16 18.60 -1.59
CA LYS A 82 -12.47 17.92 -1.69
C LYS A 82 -13.33 18.32 -2.90
N ASP A 83 -12.92 19.33 -3.66
CA ASP A 83 -13.54 19.80 -4.90
C ASP A 83 -12.85 19.26 -6.17
N GLY A 84 -11.86 18.37 -6.02
CA GLY A 84 -11.06 17.81 -7.10
C GLY A 84 -9.93 18.73 -7.59
N THR A 85 -9.75 19.92 -7.00
CA THR A 85 -8.69 20.85 -7.42
C THR A 85 -7.37 20.60 -6.70
N PHE A 86 -6.26 20.96 -7.34
CA PHE A 86 -4.94 20.96 -6.73
C PHE A 86 -4.61 22.30 -6.04
N GLN A 87 -5.15 23.40 -6.55
CA GLN A 87 -4.89 24.78 -6.14
C GLN A 87 -3.39 25.18 -6.16
N PRO A 88 -2.72 25.10 -7.33
CA PRO A 88 -1.28 25.31 -7.45
C PRO A 88 -0.80 26.69 -6.97
N GLU A 89 -1.61 27.73 -7.16
CA GLU A 89 -1.29 29.11 -6.76
C GLU A 89 -1.70 29.45 -5.32
N SER A 90 -2.43 28.59 -4.62
CA SER A 90 -2.79 28.79 -3.20
C SER A 90 -1.56 28.70 -2.30
N THR A 91 -1.47 29.55 -1.28
CA THR A 91 -0.39 29.52 -0.28
C THR A 91 -0.55 28.35 0.68
N VAL A 92 0.54 27.63 0.97
CA VAL A 92 0.50 26.39 1.76
C VAL A 92 0.45 26.66 3.26
N THR A 93 -0.43 25.97 3.98
CA THR A 93 -0.48 25.98 5.45
C THR A 93 0.65 25.16 6.08
N THR A 94 0.94 25.42 7.34
CA THR A 94 2.01 24.73 8.07
C THR A 94 1.73 23.23 8.23
N GLY A 95 0.46 22.84 8.43
CA GLY A 95 0.03 21.44 8.45
C GLY A 95 0.15 20.73 7.09
N GLN A 96 -0.20 21.41 6.00
CA GLN A 96 0.01 20.89 4.64
C GLN A 96 1.49 20.69 4.33
N ALA A 97 2.33 21.67 4.66
CA ALA A 97 3.76 21.55 4.41
C ALA A 97 4.41 20.44 5.25
N LEU A 98 3.97 20.24 6.49
CA LEU A 98 4.39 19.09 7.31
C LEU A 98 4.05 17.75 6.63
N LYS A 99 2.80 17.54 6.16
CA LYS A 99 2.44 16.33 5.39
C LYS A 99 3.37 16.16 4.19
N MET A 100 3.43 17.16 3.31
CA MET A 100 4.14 17.07 2.03
C MET A 100 5.65 16.78 2.22
N ILE A 101 6.32 17.49 3.14
CA ILE A 101 7.77 17.34 3.34
C ILE A 101 8.12 16.01 4.01
N LEU A 102 7.35 15.59 5.03
CA LEU A 102 7.64 14.36 5.77
C LEU A 102 7.40 13.12 4.92
N LEU A 103 6.30 13.07 4.14
CA LEU A 103 6.04 11.94 3.25
C LEU A 103 7.12 11.81 2.16
N ALA A 104 7.54 12.92 1.52
CA ALA A 104 8.64 12.88 0.54
C ALA A 104 9.98 12.43 1.15
N ALA A 105 10.25 12.79 2.40
CA ALA A 105 11.46 12.33 3.12
C ALA A 105 11.35 10.88 3.63
N GLY A 106 10.22 10.18 3.43
CA GLY A 106 10.05 8.76 3.79
C GLY A 106 9.48 8.46 5.17
N TYR A 107 8.99 9.49 5.86
CA TYR A 107 8.16 9.31 7.04
C TYR A 107 6.77 8.82 6.60
N GLY A 108 6.09 8.00 7.41
CA GLY A 108 4.74 7.50 7.08
C GLY A 108 3.65 8.53 7.39
N GLU A 109 2.43 8.34 6.88
CA GLU A 109 1.26 9.08 7.40
C GLU A 109 1.01 8.62 8.85
N PRO A 110 1.11 9.53 9.85
CA PRO A 110 0.90 9.19 11.25
C PRO A 110 -0.59 9.17 11.61
N GLU A 111 -0.92 8.57 12.76
CA GLU A 111 -2.30 8.53 13.25
C GLU A 111 -2.95 9.92 13.33
N ARG A 112 -4.22 9.99 12.89
CA ARG A 112 -5.01 11.21 12.95
C ARG A 112 -5.38 11.52 14.40
N VAL A 113 -5.17 12.76 14.82
CA VAL A 113 -5.49 13.22 16.19
C VAL A 113 -6.62 14.23 16.11
N ALA A 114 -7.77 13.94 16.74
CA ALA A 114 -9.01 14.72 16.66
C ALA A 114 -8.85 16.25 16.87
N SER A 115 -7.81 16.70 17.58
CA SER A 115 -7.52 18.13 17.80
C SER A 115 -7.25 18.95 16.53
N HIS A 116 -6.68 18.35 15.47
CA HIS A 116 -6.38 18.97 14.17
C HIS A 116 -5.84 17.89 13.22
N TRP A 117 -6.28 17.86 11.97
CA TRP A 117 -5.94 16.80 11.01
C TRP A 117 -4.42 16.60 10.83
N ALA A 118 -3.63 17.67 10.78
CA ALA A 118 -2.16 17.61 10.62
C ALA A 118 -1.40 17.43 11.94
N ARG A 119 -2.09 17.29 13.09
CA ARG A 119 -1.44 17.15 14.41
C ARG A 119 -0.52 15.93 14.48
N GLY A 120 -0.87 14.82 13.84
CA GLY A 120 -0.02 13.63 13.78
C GLY A 120 1.35 13.95 13.17
N TYR A 121 1.39 14.70 12.07
CA TYR A 121 2.63 15.12 11.40
C TYR A 121 3.46 16.09 12.26
N LEU A 122 2.81 16.97 13.04
CA LEU A 122 3.51 17.81 14.01
C LEU A 122 4.09 16.99 15.17
N ASN A 123 3.35 16.02 15.71
CA ASN A 123 3.86 15.13 16.76
C ASN A 123 5.07 14.34 16.25
N LEU A 124 4.97 13.73 15.07
CA LEU A 124 6.06 13.01 14.41
C LEU A 124 7.31 13.89 14.22
N ALA A 125 7.14 15.14 13.78
CA ALA A 125 8.25 16.09 13.65
C ALA A 125 8.87 16.50 15.01
N LEU A 126 8.11 16.48 16.11
CA LEU A 126 8.64 16.73 17.46
C LEU A 126 9.38 15.51 18.01
N ASP A 127 8.85 14.30 17.79
CA ASP A 127 9.38 13.05 18.32
C ASP A 127 10.67 12.62 17.60
N GLU A 128 10.76 12.86 16.28
CA GLU A 128 11.97 12.66 15.47
C GLU A 128 12.99 13.82 15.57
N GLY A 129 12.75 14.80 16.46
CA GLY A 129 13.67 15.92 16.71
C GLY A 129 13.80 16.93 15.55
N ILE A 130 12.95 16.82 14.52
CA ILE A 130 12.88 17.73 13.38
C ILE A 130 12.50 19.15 13.87
N LEU A 131 11.58 19.23 14.82
CA LEU A 131 11.11 20.46 15.46
C LEU A 131 11.20 20.39 16.99
N GLU A 132 11.23 21.56 17.63
CA GLU A 132 11.20 21.72 19.08
C GLU A 132 9.83 22.19 19.57
N ARG A 133 9.49 21.83 20.82
CA ARG A 133 8.16 22.10 21.40
C ARG A 133 7.94 23.60 21.56
N GLY A 134 7.04 24.15 20.73
CA GLY A 134 6.66 25.55 20.73
C GLY A 134 7.13 26.34 19.49
N GLU A 135 7.89 25.73 18.58
CA GLU A 135 8.20 26.35 17.28
C GLU A 135 6.95 26.55 16.42
N ILE A 136 6.08 25.54 16.40
CA ILE A 136 4.78 25.58 15.72
C ILE A 136 3.68 25.59 16.78
N THR A 137 2.93 26.68 16.81
CA THR A 137 1.80 26.91 17.73
C THR A 137 0.44 26.87 17.05
N ASP A 138 0.41 27.06 15.72
CA ASP A 138 -0.76 27.02 14.84
C ASP A 138 -0.36 26.23 13.58
N LEU A 139 -1.28 25.43 13.03
CA LEU A 139 -1.06 24.57 11.86
C LEU A 139 -1.75 25.11 10.59
N ASP A 140 -2.72 26.01 10.72
CA ASP A 140 -3.47 26.58 9.60
C ASP A 140 -2.86 27.90 9.09
N VAL A 141 -1.91 28.50 9.83
CA VAL A 141 -1.08 29.61 9.34
C VAL A 141 -0.17 29.17 8.18
N THR A 142 0.07 30.08 7.23
CA THR A 142 0.89 29.83 6.05
C THR A 142 2.38 29.73 6.38
N ILE A 143 3.06 28.75 5.78
CA ILE A 143 4.45 28.43 6.13
C ILE A 143 5.46 29.36 5.44
N LEU A 144 6.55 29.69 6.13
CA LEU A 144 7.70 30.44 5.59
C LEU A 144 8.72 29.50 4.96
N ARG A 145 9.41 29.97 3.89
CA ARG A 145 10.48 29.24 3.21
C ARG A 145 11.60 28.77 4.15
N SER A 146 11.98 29.58 5.15
CA SER A 146 12.95 29.17 6.18
C SER A 146 12.50 27.99 7.03
N LEU A 147 11.22 27.89 7.39
CA LEU A 147 10.71 26.76 8.17
C LEU A 147 10.59 25.49 7.31
N VAL A 148 10.23 25.63 6.03
CA VAL A 148 10.31 24.55 5.03
C VAL A 148 11.75 24.04 4.90
N ALA A 149 12.73 24.93 4.81
CA ALA A 149 14.15 24.56 4.77
C ALA A 149 14.58 23.80 6.03
N LYS A 150 14.24 24.29 7.23
CA LYS A 150 14.56 23.58 8.49
C LYS A 150 13.94 22.18 8.55
N ILE A 151 12.65 22.04 8.23
CA ILE A 151 11.94 20.75 8.28
C ILE A 151 12.57 19.78 7.27
N ALA A 152 12.76 20.21 6.02
CA ALA A 152 13.31 19.35 4.96
C ALA A 152 14.76 18.93 5.22
N ALA A 153 15.62 19.84 5.67
CA ALA A 153 17.02 19.53 5.95
C ALA A 153 17.14 18.52 7.10
N LYS A 154 16.42 18.74 8.21
CA LYS A 154 16.46 17.81 9.35
C LYS A 154 15.79 16.47 9.04
N ALA A 155 14.70 16.45 8.28
CA ALA A 155 14.02 15.21 7.85
C ALA A 155 14.90 14.34 6.93
N LEU A 156 15.79 14.94 6.14
CA LEU A 156 16.78 14.24 5.32
C LEU A 156 18.14 14.06 6.02
N HIS A 157 18.26 14.46 7.30
CA HIS A 157 19.52 14.48 8.06
C HIS A 157 20.68 15.23 7.37
N LEU A 158 20.36 16.28 6.60
CA LEU A 158 21.33 17.09 5.86
C LEU A 158 22.00 18.13 6.74
N GLU A 159 23.33 18.02 6.87
CA GLU A 159 24.20 19.04 7.45
C GLU A 159 24.96 19.80 6.36
N ARG A 160 25.26 21.07 6.63
CA ARG A 160 25.99 21.96 5.71
C ARG A 160 27.46 21.57 5.62
N GLN A 161 27.97 21.43 4.39
CA GLN A 161 29.33 20.95 4.10
C GLN A 161 30.33 22.09 3.84
N SER A 162 29.91 23.21 3.24
CA SER A 162 30.76 24.36 2.93
C SER A 162 30.53 25.56 3.84
N ALA A 163 31.60 26.30 4.15
CA ALA A 163 31.49 27.61 4.81
C ALA A 163 31.08 28.75 3.84
N GLU A 164 30.88 28.46 2.56
CA GLU A 164 30.39 29.40 1.55
C GLU A 164 28.89 29.67 1.72
N ASN A 165 28.46 30.93 1.53
CA ASN A 165 27.04 31.30 1.53
C ASN A 165 26.59 31.50 0.07
N PHE A 166 25.66 30.68 -0.38
CA PHE A 166 25.16 30.69 -1.76
C PHE A 166 24.01 31.70 -1.98
N PHE A 167 23.52 32.32 -0.90
CA PHE A 167 22.46 33.34 -0.91
C PHE A 167 22.88 34.62 -0.20
N VAL A 168 22.45 35.77 -0.73
CA VAL A 168 22.83 37.10 -0.21
C VAL A 168 21.99 37.58 0.97
N ASP A 169 20.85 36.93 1.22
CA ASP A 169 19.82 37.31 2.19
C ASP A 169 19.60 36.27 3.31
N THR A 170 20.39 35.19 3.33
CA THR A 170 20.36 34.18 4.40
C THR A 170 21.69 33.45 4.53
N THR A 171 22.09 33.18 5.78
CA THR A 171 23.23 32.33 6.14
C THR A 171 22.79 31.12 6.98
N ASP A 172 21.49 30.80 6.96
CA ASP A 172 20.89 29.67 7.68
C ASP A 172 21.42 28.32 7.15
N ASP A 173 21.94 27.48 8.03
CA ASP A 173 22.67 26.27 7.64
C ASP A 173 21.77 25.22 6.97
N PHE A 174 20.50 25.09 7.38
CA PHE A 174 19.52 24.21 6.72
C PHE A 174 19.29 24.65 5.26
N THR A 175 19.19 25.96 5.04
CA THR A 175 19.03 26.55 3.71
C THR A 175 20.28 26.35 2.84
N GLN A 176 21.50 26.42 3.40
CA GLN A 176 22.71 26.13 2.62
C GLN A 176 22.84 24.63 2.31
N ALA A 177 22.60 23.74 3.29
CA ALA A 177 22.69 22.29 3.10
C ALA A 177 21.74 21.77 2.01
N LEU A 178 20.51 22.29 1.96
CA LEU A 178 19.54 21.94 0.91
C LEU A 178 19.89 22.52 -0.48
N TYR A 179 20.70 23.57 -0.55
CA TYR A 179 21.25 24.06 -1.81
C TYR A 179 22.43 23.20 -2.28
N GLU A 180 23.32 22.82 -1.36
CA GLU A 180 24.42 21.87 -1.61
C GLU A 180 23.90 20.50 -2.09
N ALA A 181 22.77 20.04 -1.54
CA ALA A 181 22.05 18.84 -1.99
C ALA A 181 21.21 19.04 -3.28
N GLY A 182 21.16 20.25 -3.86
CA GLY A 182 20.41 20.56 -5.09
C GLY A 182 18.89 20.62 -4.95
N ILE A 183 18.36 20.46 -3.73
CA ILE A 183 16.92 20.34 -3.45
C ILE A 183 16.21 21.68 -3.57
N ILE A 184 16.82 22.76 -3.05
CA ILE A 184 16.29 24.12 -3.16
C ILE A 184 17.21 25.02 -4.00
N ASN A 185 16.60 26.00 -4.66
CA ASN A 185 17.29 27.00 -5.46
C ASN A 185 16.81 28.41 -5.07
N GLY A 186 17.67 29.39 -5.29
CA GLY A 186 17.37 30.81 -5.14
C GLY A 186 16.85 31.46 -6.42
N TYR A 187 16.59 32.75 -6.34
CA TYR A 187 16.22 33.60 -7.48
C TYR A 187 17.48 34.09 -8.23
N LYS A 188 17.29 34.59 -9.45
CA LYS A 188 18.40 34.99 -10.35
C LYS A 188 19.24 36.20 -9.87
N ASP A 189 18.83 36.84 -8.78
CA ASP A 189 19.55 37.92 -8.10
C ASP A 189 20.40 37.44 -6.92
N GLY A 190 20.42 36.12 -6.63
CA GLY A 190 21.15 35.52 -5.52
C GLY A 190 20.38 35.50 -4.20
N THR A 191 19.08 35.80 -4.18
CA THR A 191 18.25 35.71 -2.96
C THR A 191 17.59 34.34 -2.79
N TYR A 192 17.29 33.95 -1.56
CA TYR A 192 16.44 32.81 -1.22
C TYR A 192 15.03 33.23 -0.77
N LEU A 193 14.87 34.45 -0.24
CA LEU A 193 13.65 35.00 0.38
C LEU A 193 13.11 34.13 1.53
N PRO A 194 13.90 33.91 2.62
CA PRO A 194 13.54 33.00 3.72
C PRO A 194 12.22 33.37 4.43
N GLY A 195 11.90 34.68 4.50
CA GLY A 195 10.67 35.20 5.11
C GLY A 195 9.46 35.26 4.18
N ARG A 196 9.52 34.70 2.97
CA ARG A 196 8.40 34.62 2.02
C ARG A 196 7.65 33.30 2.21
N THR A 197 6.34 33.30 1.99
CA THR A 197 5.52 32.08 1.85
C THR A 197 5.68 31.44 0.46
N LEU A 198 5.31 30.16 0.36
CA LEU A 198 5.28 29.40 -0.90
C LEU A 198 3.84 29.25 -1.42
N THR A 199 3.68 29.25 -2.75
CA THR A 199 2.49 28.61 -3.36
C THR A 199 2.64 27.09 -3.31
N ARG A 200 1.53 26.37 -3.52
CA ARG A 200 1.51 24.91 -3.49
C ARG A 200 2.30 24.26 -4.62
N ALA A 201 2.34 24.90 -5.79
CA ALA A 201 3.26 24.57 -6.88
C ALA A 201 4.73 24.80 -6.48
N GLU A 202 5.07 25.95 -5.89
CA GLU A 202 6.44 26.23 -5.43
C GLU A 202 6.92 25.25 -4.35
N LEU A 203 6.03 24.78 -3.46
CA LEU A 203 6.39 23.74 -2.49
C LEU A 203 6.48 22.36 -3.15
N SER A 204 5.56 21.98 -4.04
CA SER A 204 5.62 20.67 -4.73
C SER A 204 6.92 20.51 -5.52
N ALA A 205 7.39 21.58 -6.18
CA ALA A 205 8.68 21.58 -6.85
C ALA A 205 9.90 21.44 -5.92
N ILE A 206 9.77 21.72 -4.62
CA ILE A 206 10.82 21.43 -3.61
C ILE A 206 10.66 19.99 -3.12
N VAL A 207 9.43 19.61 -2.79
CA VAL A 207 9.05 18.29 -2.26
C VAL A 207 9.36 17.16 -3.25
N HIS A 208 9.25 17.41 -4.56
CA HIS A 208 9.66 16.45 -5.59
C HIS A 208 11.17 16.22 -5.55
N ARG A 209 12.00 17.26 -5.35
CA ARG A 209 13.46 17.06 -5.19
C ARG A 209 13.83 16.44 -3.84
N ILE A 210 13.04 16.61 -2.78
CA ILE A 210 13.20 15.85 -1.52
C ILE A 210 12.99 14.35 -1.80
N TYR A 211 11.92 14.02 -2.52
CA TYR A 211 11.61 12.64 -2.93
C TYR A 211 12.70 12.07 -3.85
N THR A 212 13.04 12.74 -4.95
CA THR A 212 14.09 12.29 -5.88
C THR A 212 15.45 12.16 -5.18
N TYR A 213 15.81 13.08 -4.28
CA TYR A 213 17.06 12.96 -3.51
C TYR A 213 17.10 11.70 -2.65
N ARG A 214 15.97 11.34 -2.00
CA ARG A 214 15.82 10.10 -1.24
C ARG A 214 15.98 8.87 -2.14
N GLU A 215 15.30 8.84 -3.30
CA GLU A 215 15.42 7.74 -4.26
C GLU A 215 16.82 7.62 -4.86
N ASP A 216 17.49 8.75 -5.11
CA ASP A 216 18.86 8.78 -5.58
C ASP A 216 19.83 8.30 -4.48
N GLN A 217 19.60 8.59 -3.18
CA GLN A 217 20.41 7.97 -2.11
C GLN A 217 20.17 6.45 -2.02
N ASN A 218 18.93 6.00 -2.11
CA ASN A 218 18.60 4.56 -2.13
C ASN A 218 19.31 3.86 -3.31
N THR A 219 19.24 4.42 -4.52
CA THR A 219 19.81 3.81 -5.74
C THR A 219 21.33 4.00 -5.88
N ASN A 220 21.96 4.94 -5.17
CA ASN A 220 23.43 5.03 -5.11
C ASN A 220 24.06 3.97 -4.19
N ASP A 221 23.37 3.49 -3.14
CA ASP A 221 23.75 2.30 -2.37
C ASP A 221 23.80 1.08 -3.33
N GLU A 222 22.76 0.94 -4.16
CA GLU A 222 22.58 -0.15 -5.13
C GLU A 222 23.57 -0.12 -6.32
N THR A 223 23.99 1.06 -6.77
CA THR A 223 24.89 1.21 -7.94
C THR A 223 26.36 0.88 -7.60
N SER A 224 26.66 0.60 -6.33
CA SER A 224 27.97 0.07 -5.89
C SER A 224 28.10 -1.47 -6.03
N GLY A 225 27.00 -2.16 -6.37
CA GLY A 225 26.84 -3.62 -6.28
C GLY A 225 27.11 -4.44 -7.54
N GLU A 226 28.11 -4.12 -8.37
CA GLU A 226 28.53 -5.08 -9.41
C GLU A 226 29.12 -6.35 -8.77
N ASN A 227 28.36 -7.45 -8.86
CA ASN A 227 28.78 -8.83 -8.63
C ASN A 227 28.99 -9.26 -7.15
N SER A 228 27.96 -9.08 -6.31
CA SER A 228 27.79 -9.80 -5.04
C SER A 228 26.47 -10.59 -5.01
N ASP A 229 26.48 -11.83 -4.48
CA ASP A 229 25.27 -12.64 -4.34
C ASP A 229 24.24 -11.96 -3.43
N ILE A 230 23.00 -11.79 -3.92
CA ILE A 230 21.87 -11.25 -3.16
C ILE A 230 21.45 -12.29 -2.11
N GLN A 231 21.89 -12.10 -0.87
CA GLN A 231 21.49 -12.94 0.26
C GLN A 231 20.22 -12.39 0.91
N LEU A 232 19.26 -13.28 1.13
CA LEU A 232 17.97 -13.00 1.78
C LEU A 232 17.82 -13.88 3.03
N ARG A 233 17.11 -13.36 4.03
CA ARG A 233 16.52 -14.13 5.12
C ARG A 233 15.18 -14.78 4.69
N THR A 234 14.44 -14.13 3.81
CA THR A 234 13.18 -14.56 3.20
C THR A 234 13.37 -15.87 2.47
N THR A 235 12.55 -16.88 2.77
CA THR A 235 12.77 -18.22 2.20
C THR A 235 12.33 -18.32 0.74
N GLU A 236 12.95 -19.23 -0.02
CA GLU A 236 12.57 -19.52 -1.42
C GLU A 236 11.08 -19.89 -1.59
N LYS A 237 10.42 -20.37 -0.53
CA LYS A 237 8.96 -20.60 -0.51
C LYS A 237 8.18 -19.28 -0.62
N CYS A 238 8.59 -18.27 0.15
CA CYS A 238 8.00 -16.93 0.08
C CYS A 238 8.35 -16.22 -1.22
N VAL A 239 9.61 -16.30 -1.68
CA VAL A 239 10.01 -15.75 -2.99
C VAL A 239 9.19 -16.39 -4.13
N SER A 240 8.89 -17.68 -4.04
CA SER A 240 8.03 -18.37 -5.01
C SER A 240 6.56 -17.94 -4.91
N LEU A 241 6.03 -17.75 -3.70
CA LEU A 241 4.65 -17.29 -3.50
C LEU A 241 4.45 -15.83 -3.95
N ILE A 242 5.39 -14.93 -3.70
CA ILE A 242 5.29 -13.54 -4.18
C ILE A 242 5.21 -13.54 -5.71
N LYS A 243 6.03 -14.35 -6.40
CA LYS A 243 5.93 -14.53 -7.87
C LYS A 243 4.59 -15.11 -8.35
N GLU A 244 3.93 -15.96 -7.55
CA GLU A 244 2.57 -16.47 -7.81
C GLU A 244 1.52 -15.36 -7.66
N LEU A 245 1.68 -14.49 -6.65
CA LEU A 245 0.73 -13.42 -6.31
C LEU A 245 0.82 -12.20 -7.24
N GLU A 246 2.03 -11.74 -7.60
CA GLU A 246 2.19 -10.58 -8.50
C GLU A 246 2.06 -10.95 -9.98
N GLY A 247 2.36 -12.21 -10.34
CA GLY A 247 2.54 -12.63 -11.73
C GLY A 247 3.83 -12.08 -12.35
N PHE A 248 4.10 -12.40 -13.62
CA PHE A 248 5.27 -11.91 -14.35
C PHE A 248 4.85 -11.04 -15.53
N GLN A 249 5.35 -9.81 -15.57
CA GLN A 249 5.24 -8.90 -16.71
C GLN A 249 6.62 -8.64 -17.32
N GLU A 250 6.76 -8.96 -18.62
CA GLU A 250 8.01 -8.79 -19.36
C GLU A 250 8.40 -7.31 -19.52
N LYS A 251 7.42 -6.40 -19.58
CA LYS A 251 7.59 -4.97 -19.92
C LYS A 251 7.01 -4.07 -18.82
N PRO A 252 7.47 -2.80 -18.72
CA PRO A 252 6.85 -1.83 -17.83
C PRO A 252 5.35 -1.70 -18.09
N TYR A 253 4.55 -1.71 -17.01
CA TYR A 253 3.12 -1.47 -17.02
C TYR A 253 2.74 -0.51 -15.88
N TRP A 254 1.64 0.20 -16.03
CA TRP A 254 1.08 1.03 -14.97
C TRP A 254 0.25 0.15 -14.02
N ASP A 255 0.55 0.18 -12.72
CA ASP A 255 -0.13 -0.65 -11.71
C ASP A 255 -1.16 0.12 -10.86
N TYR A 256 -1.61 1.29 -11.37
CA TYR A 256 -2.48 2.25 -10.68
C TYR A 256 -1.82 2.99 -9.49
N GLN A 257 -0.50 2.85 -9.31
CA GLN A 257 0.29 3.64 -8.36
C GLN A 257 1.66 4.08 -8.93
N GLN A 258 2.29 3.26 -9.77
CA GLN A 258 3.61 3.49 -10.35
C GLN A 258 3.76 2.71 -11.67
N TYR A 259 4.89 2.90 -12.35
CA TYR A 259 5.36 1.94 -13.36
C TYR A 259 6.03 0.76 -12.65
N SER A 260 5.56 -0.45 -12.94
CA SER A 260 6.10 -1.70 -12.41
C SER A 260 6.51 -2.66 -13.53
N ILE A 261 7.39 -3.61 -13.23
CA ILE A 261 7.89 -4.61 -14.16
C ILE A 261 8.23 -5.92 -13.42
N GLY A 262 8.34 -7.03 -14.16
CA GLY A 262 8.75 -8.31 -13.59
C GLY A 262 7.68 -8.85 -12.65
N TYR A 263 8.02 -9.01 -11.38
CA TYR A 263 7.10 -9.46 -10.33
C TYR A 263 6.64 -8.27 -9.48
N GLY A 264 5.97 -7.29 -10.11
CA GLY A 264 5.46 -6.08 -9.44
C GLY A 264 6.54 -5.18 -8.84
N SER A 265 7.76 -5.19 -9.40
CA SER A 265 8.88 -4.36 -8.92
C SER A 265 8.87 -3.00 -9.61
N ALA A 266 9.06 -1.92 -8.86
CA ALA A 266 9.00 -0.55 -9.41
C ALA A 266 10.10 -0.28 -10.46
N CYS A 267 9.79 0.57 -11.44
CA CYS A 267 10.71 1.05 -12.47
C CYS A 267 10.29 2.44 -12.98
N LYS A 268 11.14 3.10 -13.76
CA LYS A 268 10.84 4.38 -14.44
C LYS A 268 10.23 4.13 -15.81
N GLU A 269 9.39 5.06 -16.29
CA GLU A 269 8.83 5.03 -17.64
C GLU A 269 9.97 4.89 -18.68
N GLY A 270 9.90 3.83 -19.50
CA GLY A 270 10.91 3.58 -20.54
C GLY A 270 12.28 3.07 -20.06
N GLU A 271 12.46 2.74 -18.78
CA GLU A 271 13.73 2.20 -18.23
C GLU A 271 14.12 0.85 -18.85
N TYR A 272 13.11 0.01 -19.14
CA TYR A 272 13.26 -1.30 -19.75
C TYR A 272 12.57 -1.35 -21.13
N PRO A 273 13.10 -0.66 -22.16
CA PRO A 273 12.42 -0.50 -23.46
C PRO A 273 12.31 -1.82 -24.24
N ASN A 274 13.14 -2.80 -23.92
CA ASN A 274 13.11 -4.16 -24.49
C ASN A 274 12.44 -5.19 -23.57
N GLY A 275 11.94 -4.77 -22.40
CA GLY A 275 11.53 -5.68 -21.33
C GLY A 275 12.69 -6.33 -20.57
N ILE A 276 12.38 -7.32 -19.73
CA ILE A 276 13.31 -8.11 -18.92
C ILE A 276 12.95 -9.61 -18.93
N SER A 277 13.96 -10.47 -18.71
CA SER A 277 13.78 -11.91 -18.50
C SER A 277 13.21 -12.26 -17.11
N ARG A 278 12.82 -13.52 -16.91
CA ARG A 278 12.35 -14.01 -15.60
C ARG A 278 13.46 -14.06 -14.55
N GLU A 279 14.69 -14.24 -15.00
CA GLU A 279 15.92 -14.27 -14.22
C GLU A 279 16.38 -12.86 -13.83
N GLU A 280 16.09 -11.84 -14.64
CA GLU A 280 16.25 -10.43 -14.28
C GLU A 280 15.15 -9.97 -13.32
N ALA A 281 13.89 -10.34 -13.58
CA ALA A 281 12.77 -10.08 -12.67
C ALA A 281 12.95 -10.76 -11.30
N ASP A 282 13.51 -11.98 -11.24
CA ASP A 282 13.86 -12.64 -9.97
C ASP A 282 14.91 -11.85 -9.18
N ARG A 283 15.98 -11.40 -9.84
CA ARG A 283 17.02 -10.60 -9.19
C ARG A 283 16.49 -9.23 -8.74
N LEU A 284 15.63 -8.60 -9.53
CA LEU A 284 14.99 -7.34 -9.17
C LEU A 284 14.06 -7.51 -7.95
N LEU A 285 13.18 -8.52 -7.96
CA LEU A 285 12.35 -8.90 -6.81
C LEU A 285 13.22 -9.12 -5.56
N ARG A 286 14.26 -9.95 -5.63
CA ARG A 286 15.15 -10.23 -4.49
C ARG A 286 15.84 -8.98 -3.95
N LYS A 287 16.24 -8.05 -4.82
CA LYS A 287 16.83 -6.75 -4.45
C LYS A 287 15.83 -5.90 -3.66
N TYR A 288 14.57 -5.79 -4.12
CA TYR A 288 13.50 -5.12 -3.37
C TYR A 288 13.22 -5.80 -2.02
N LEU A 289 13.25 -7.14 -1.96
CA LEU A 289 13.06 -7.88 -0.70
C LEU A 289 14.16 -7.53 0.33
N GLN A 290 15.43 -7.33 -0.06
CA GLN A 290 16.47 -6.89 0.88
C GLN A 290 16.14 -5.53 1.55
N GLY A 291 15.45 -4.62 0.85
CA GLY A 291 14.96 -3.37 1.44
C GLY A 291 13.92 -3.62 2.53
N PHE A 292 12.93 -4.46 2.27
CA PHE A 292 11.90 -4.84 3.25
C PHE A 292 12.46 -5.67 4.42
N GLU A 293 13.50 -6.49 4.17
CA GLU A 293 14.23 -7.20 5.23
C GLU A 293 14.95 -6.23 6.17
N LYS A 294 15.65 -5.22 5.63
CA LYS A 294 16.34 -4.16 6.39
C LYS A 294 15.37 -3.40 7.30
N ASP A 295 14.19 -3.03 6.79
CA ASP A 295 13.14 -2.37 7.56
C ASP A 295 12.55 -3.29 8.65
N LEU A 296 12.21 -4.54 8.29
CA LEU A 296 11.61 -5.49 9.23
C LEU A 296 12.59 -5.90 10.34
N ASP A 297 13.86 -6.20 10.01
CA ASP A 297 14.87 -6.52 11.03
C ASP A 297 15.16 -5.33 11.94
N ALA A 298 15.17 -4.09 11.43
CA ALA A 298 15.28 -2.89 12.26
C ALA A 298 14.09 -2.72 13.21
N PHE A 299 12.85 -2.99 12.75
CA PHE A 299 11.66 -3.00 13.59
C PHE A 299 11.72 -4.11 14.66
N LEU A 300 12.16 -5.32 14.30
CA LEU A 300 12.28 -6.46 15.22
C LEU A 300 13.40 -6.24 16.24
N GLU A 301 14.53 -5.63 15.87
CA GLU A 301 15.60 -5.28 16.81
C GLU A 301 15.15 -4.18 17.78
N LYS A 302 14.58 -3.07 17.27
CA LYS A 302 14.07 -1.95 18.08
C LYS A 302 13.09 -2.39 19.17
N ASN A 303 12.25 -3.39 18.87
CA ASN A 303 11.24 -3.92 19.78
C ASN A 303 11.64 -5.23 20.49
N ASN A 304 12.89 -5.71 20.32
CA ASN A 304 13.40 -6.97 20.88
C ASN A 304 12.53 -8.21 20.55
N LEU A 305 11.94 -8.24 19.35
CA LEU A 305 11.08 -9.31 18.86
C LEU A 305 11.89 -10.40 18.14
N ARG A 306 11.38 -11.63 18.14
CA ARG A 306 11.94 -12.76 17.39
C ARG A 306 10.80 -13.56 16.76
N LEU A 307 10.86 -13.70 15.44
CA LEU A 307 9.87 -14.40 14.62
C LEU A 307 10.46 -15.70 14.07
N SER A 308 9.61 -16.70 13.84
CA SER A 308 9.97 -17.84 13.00
C SER A 308 10.06 -17.44 11.52
N ASP A 309 10.73 -18.26 10.71
CA ASP A 309 10.92 -18.01 9.27
C ASP A 309 9.59 -17.74 8.54
N ASN A 310 8.51 -18.46 8.90
CA ASN A 310 7.19 -18.29 8.29
C ASN A 310 6.44 -17.04 8.74
N GLN A 311 6.67 -16.56 9.97
CA GLN A 311 6.15 -15.29 10.44
C GLN A 311 6.89 -14.11 9.79
N TYR A 312 8.20 -14.27 9.59
CA TYR A 312 9.03 -13.29 8.89
C TYR A 312 8.65 -13.20 7.40
N ASP A 313 8.63 -14.33 6.70
CA ASP A 313 8.18 -14.46 5.30
C ASP A 313 6.79 -13.83 5.08
N ALA A 314 5.83 -14.09 5.97
CA ALA A 314 4.49 -13.50 5.89
C ALA A 314 4.49 -11.97 5.97
N LEU A 315 5.29 -11.39 6.86
CA LEU A 315 5.40 -9.94 7.02
C LEU A 315 6.22 -9.29 5.90
N ILE A 316 7.17 -10.00 5.29
CA ILE A 316 7.85 -9.56 4.07
C ILE A 316 6.89 -9.57 2.87
N CYS A 317 6.10 -10.63 2.67
CA CYS A 317 5.09 -10.72 1.61
C CYS A 317 4.03 -9.61 1.71
N PHE A 318 3.61 -9.30 2.94
CA PHE A 318 2.72 -8.19 3.27
C PHE A 318 3.38 -6.82 3.00
N SER A 319 4.63 -6.63 3.43
CA SER A 319 5.39 -5.39 3.20
C SER A 319 5.68 -5.13 1.73
N TYR A 320 5.95 -6.17 0.93
CA TYR A 320 6.17 -6.04 -0.52
C TYR A 320 4.95 -5.45 -1.25
N ASN A 321 3.74 -5.68 -0.74
CA ASN A 321 2.50 -5.22 -1.35
C ASN A 321 2.02 -3.83 -0.88
N LEU A 322 2.55 -3.32 0.23
CA LEU A 322 2.01 -2.14 0.94
C LEU A 322 3.08 -1.11 1.35
N GLY A 323 4.36 -1.49 1.28
CA GLY A 323 5.45 -0.81 1.96
C GLY A 323 5.51 -1.11 3.46
N SER A 324 6.62 -0.71 4.09
CA SER A 324 6.92 -0.92 5.52
C SER A 324 6.12 0.00 6.47
N SER A 325 5.12 0.72 5.97
CA SER A 325 4.36 1.74 6.71
C SER A 325 3.64 1.17 7.93
N TRP A 326 3.13 -0.06 7.83
CA TRP A 326 2.42 -0.77 8.89
C TRP A 326 3.25 -0.92 10.18
N MET A 327 4.59 -0.94 10.09
CA MET A 327 5.51 -1.05 11.23
C MET A 327 5.51 0.19 12.14
N LYS A 328 4.92 1.31 11.69
CA LYS A 328 4.95 2.61 12.37
C LYS A 328 3.64 2.84 13.14
N ASN A 329 3.63 2.45 14.42
CA ASN A 329 2.56 2.68 15.42
C ASN A 329 1.15 2.09 15.16
N THR A 330 0.92 1.31 14.09
CA THR A 330 -0.43 0.77 13.77
C THR A 330 -0.94 -0.28 14.78
N LYS A 331 -2.26 -0.56 14.77
CA LYS A 331 -2.87 -1.67 15.54
C LYS A 331 -2.09 -3.00 15.34
N LEU A 332 -1.74 -3.34 14.10
CA LEU A 332 -0.96 -4.54 13.78
C LEU A 332 0.44 -4.53 14.44
N ALA A 333 1.19 -3.43 14.30
CA ALA A 333 2.51 -3.31 14.92
C ALA A 333 2.42 -3.37 16.46
N ASN A 334 1.46 -2.68 17.06
CA ASN A 334 1.27 -2.64 18.50
C ASN A 334 0.89 -4.01 19.07
N LEU A 335 0.05 -4.79 18.37
CA LEU A 335 -0.24 -6.18 18.73
C LEU A 335 1.01 -7.05 18.62
N LEU A 336 1.76 -6.96 17.51
CA LEU A 336 2.99 -7.72 17.30
C LEU A 336 4.09 -7.41 18.35
N ILE A 337 4.16 -6.16 18.82
CA ILE A 337 5.06 -5.72 19.89
C ILE A 337 4.62 -6.26 21.27
N ARG A 338 3.32 -6.25 21.57
CA ARG A 338 2.80 -6.76 22.85
C ARG A 338 2.86 -8.28 22.97
N GLY A 339 2.55 -9.00 21.89
CA GLY A 339 2.51 -10.47 21.85
C GLY A 339 1.33 -11.14 22.58
N ASP A 340 0.36 -10.37 23.10
CA ASP A 340 -0.78 -10.85 23.89
C ASP A 340 -2.13 -10.67 23.17
N TYR A 341 -2.20 -11.16 21.93
CA TYR A 341 -3.35 -11.06 21.02
C TYR A 341 -4.01 -12.42 20.72
N THR A 342 -5.26 -12.41 20.26
CA THR A 342 -5.89 -13.60 19.65
C THR A 342 -5.56 -13.70 18.15
N GLU A 343 -5.70 -14.89 17.54
CA GLU A 343 -5.56 -15.06 16.09
C GLU A 343 -6.51 -14.11 15.32
N ASN A 344 -7.74 -13.94 15.82
CA ASN A 344 -8.78 -13.09 15.20
C ASN A 344 -8.50 -11.59 15.37
N GLU A 345 -8.02 -11.14 16.53
CA GLU A 345 -7.65 -9.74 16.77
C GLU A 345 -6.49 -9.33 15.85
N PHE A 346 -5.47 -10.18 15.74
CA PHE A 346 -4.31 -9.95 14.89
C PHE A 346 -4.65 -10.06 13.40
N ALA A 347 -5.43 -11.07 12.99
CA ALA A 347 -5.91 -11.21 11.62
C ALA A 347 -6.78 -10.02 11.21
N SER A 348 -7.68 -9.55 12.07
CA SER A 348 -8.53 -8.39 11.78
C SER A 348 -7.75 -7.08 11.70
N ALA A 349 -6.56 -6.98 12.31
CA ALA A 349 -5.67 -5.84 12.12
C ALA A 349 -5.08 -5.75 10.68
N TYR A 350 -5.20 -6.80 9.86
CA TYR A 350 -4.94 -6.73 8.42
C TYR A 350 -6.11 -6.10 7.63
N GLY A 351 -7.31 -5.97 8.24
CA GLY A 351 -8.54 -5.51 7.59
C GLY A 351 -8.42 -4.13 6.94
N VAL A 352 -7.79 -3.17 7.63
CA VAL A 352 -7.55 -1.81 7.12
C VAL A 352 -6.71 -1.79 5.82
N TRP A 353 -5.94 -2.84 5.55
CA TRP A 353 -5.11 -3.02 4.35
C TRP A 353 -5.78 -3.88 3.27
N CYS A 354 -7.12 -3.91 3.26
CA CYS A 354 -7.96 -4.55 2.24
C CYS A 354 -8.59 -3.57 1.23
N HIS A 355 -8.19 -2.29 1.25
CA HIS A 355 -8.88 -1.20 0.55
C HIS A 355 -8.13 -0.68 -0.70
N VAL A 356 -8.87 -0.15 -1.66
CA VAL A 356 -8.34 0.51 -2.88
C VAL A 356 -9.11 1.80 -3.21
N GLY A 357 -8.46 2.71 -3.95
CA GLY A 357 -9.05 3.98 -4.37
C GLY A 357 -9.17 5.02 -3.26
N THR A 358 -9.55 6.25 -3.63
CA THR A 358 -9.67 7.39 -2.70
C THR A 358 -10.78 7.22 -1.66
N ASP A 359 -11.84 6.47 -2.01
CA ASP A 359 -12.99 6.21 -1.13
C ASP A 359 -12.78 4.98 -0.23
N ALA A 360 -11.56 4.40 -0.20
CA ALA A 360 -11.21 3.20 0.56
C ALA A 360 -12.14 2.00 0.32
N GLN A 361 -12.41 1.67 -0.95
CA GLN A 361 -13.35 0.60 -1.32
C GLN A 361 -12.77 -0.79 -1.01
N ILE A 362 -13.56 -1.66 -0.37
CA ILE A 362 -13.14 -3.02 0.04
C ILE A 362 -12.83 -3.90 -1.18
N HIS A 363 -11.56 -4.25 -1.37
CA HIS A 363 -11.10 -5.10 -2.46
C HIS A 363 -10.95 -6.56 -2.01
N LYS A 364 -11.87 -7.42 -2.48
CA LYS A 364 -11.87 -8.86 -2.12
C LYS A 364 -10.60 -9.60 -2.56
N GLY A 365 -9.88 -9.11 -3.57
CA GLY A 365 -8.56 -9.62 -3.93
C GLY A 365 -7.50 -9.35 -2.85
N LEU A 366 -7.53 -8.17 -2.22
CA LEU A 366 -6.63 -7.87 -1.10
C LEU A 366 -6.99 -8.71 0.13
N ILE A 367 -8.28 -8.84 0.49
CA ILE A 367 -8.70 -9.78 1.56
C ILE A 367 -8.14 -11.18 1.32
N THR A 368 -8.25 -11.69 0.09
CA THR A 368 -7.71 -13.02 -0.28
C THR A 368 -6.19 -13.10 -0.10
N ARG A 369 -5.46 -12.02 -0.41
CA ARG A 369 -4.01 -11.93 -0.16
C ARG A 369 -3.68 -11.90 1.33
N ARG A 370 -4.39 -11.10 2.13
CA ARG A 370 -4.22 -11.07 3.61
C ARG A 370 -4.44 -12.45 4.22
N ILE A 371 -5.42 -13.22 3.74
CA ILE A 371 -5.66 -14.60 4.20
C ILE A 371 -4.46 -15.51 3.86
N ARG A 372 -3.85 -15.42 2.67
CA ARG A 372 -2.62 -16.19 2.33
C ARG A 372 -1.43 -15.79 3.22
N GLU A 373 -1.29 -14.51 3.55
CA GLU A 373 -0.24 -14.02 4.45
C GLU A 373 -0.44 -14.50 5.89
N LEU A 374 -1.69 -14.51 6.39
CA LEU A 374 -2.04 -15.05 7.71
C LEU A 374 -1.87 -16.58 7.79
N GLN A 375 -2.16 -17.31 6.72
CA GLN A 375 -1.89 -18.75 6.60
C GLN A 375 -0.39 -19.07 6.65
N MET A 376 0.47 -18.24 6.05
CA MET A 376 1.92 -18.34 6.27
C MET A 376 2.29 -18.03 7.71
N PHE A 377 1.76 -16.93 8.28
CA PHE A 377 2.14 -16.44 9.60
C PHE A 377 1.80 -17.42 10.74
N PHE A 378 0.59 -17.98 10.74
CA PHE A 378 0.12 -18.89 11.79
C PHE A 378 0.42 -20.37 11.50
N ASP A 379 0.26 -20.83 10.25
CA ASP A 379 0.30 -22.26 9.92
C ASP A 379 1.56 -22.72 9.16
N ASN A 380 2.46 -21.80 8.80
CA ASN A 380 3.59 -22.10 7.89
C ASN A 380 3.10 -22.65 6.52
N ASP A 381 1.90 -22.24 6.10
CA ASP A 381 1.23 -22.70 4.88
C ASP A 381 1.35 -21.68 3.74
N TYR A 382 2.23 -21.99 2.79
CA TYR A 382 2.48 -21.20 1.56
C TYR A 382 1.52 -21.61 0.43
N THR A 383 0.78 -22.71 0.60
CA THR A 383 -0.09 -23.31 -0.43
C THR A 383 -1.51 -22.77 -0.40
N GLY A 384 -1.94 -22.20 0.73
CA GLY A 384 -3.29 -21.65 0.90
C GLY A 384 -4.36 -22.73 1.14
N SER A 385 -4.09 -23.68 2.03
CA SER A 385 -5.02 -24.77 2.33
C SER A 385 -6.32 -24.24 2.92
N ALA A 386 -7.45 -24.68 2.36
CA ALA A 386 -8.79 -24.37 2.89
C ALA A 386 -9.00 -24.85 4.35
N ALA A 387 -8.19 -25.78 4.85
CA ALA A 387 -8.23 -26.22 6.25
C ALA A 387 -7.72 -25.14 7.23
N ASN A 388 -6.92 -24.19 6.75
CA ASN A 388 -6.26 -23.14 7.52
C ASN A 388 -6.88 -21.76 7.25
N THR A 389 -8.03 -21.70 6.59
CA THR A 389 -8.60 -20.41 6.12
C THR A 389 -9.11 -19.54 7.27
N PHE A 390 -9.13 -18.24 7.01
CA PHE A 390 -9.96 -17.29 7.72
C PHE A 390 -11.20 -17.01 6.86
N TYR A 391 -12.29 -16.57 7.48
CA TYR A 391 -13.46 -15.98 6.83
C TYR A 391 -13.54 -14.50 7.19
N TYR A 392 -14.06 -13.69 6.27
CA TYR A 392 -14.25 -12.26 6.50
C TYR A 392 -15.67 -11.92 6.95
N VAL A 393 -15.76 -10.97 7.88
CA VAL A 393 -16.97 -10.17 8.14
C VAL A 393 -16.73 -8.79 7.52
N ILE A 394 -17.66 -8.33 6.68
CA ILE A 394 -17.73 -6.94 6.27
C ILE A 394 -18.79 -6.25 7.13
N TYR A 395 -18.37 -5.21 7.85
CA TYR A 395 -19.21 -4.37 8.67
C TYR A 395 -19.65 -3.14 7.89
N THR A 396 -20.94 -2.81 7.92
CA THR A 396 -21.50 -1.64 7.23
C THR A 396 -22.38 -0.82 8.16
N THR A 397 -22.38 0.49 8.01
CA THR A 397 -23.31 1.39 8.69
C THR A 397 -23.72 2.55 7.77
N ASP A 398 -24.90 3.11 7.99
CA ASP A 398 -25.39 4.31 7.31
C ASP A 398 -25.05 5.60 8.07
N ARG A 399 -24.58 5.48 9.32
CA ARG A 399 -24.25 6.56 10.26
C ARG A 399 -23.15 6.18 11.24
N GLY A 400 -22.52 7.17 11.85
CA GLY A 400 -21.48 6.94 12.86
C GLY A 400 -20.17 6.42 12.25
N GLU A 401 -19.35 5.80 13.09
CA GLU A 401 -18.03 5.27 12.75
C GLU A 401 -17.90 3.79 13.15
N LEU A 402 -16.98 3.06 12.50
CA LEU A 402 -16.71 1.63 12.69
C LEU A 402 -15.34 1.45 13.36
N GLU A 403 -15.19 0.49 14.29
CA GLU A 403 -13.87 0.12 14.82
C GLU A 403 -13.02 -0.60 13.75
N THR A 404 -13.67 -1.37 12.86
CA THR A 404 -13.14 -1.83 11.57
C THR A 404 -14.30 -2.14 10.63
N ASP A 405 -14.09 -1.93 9.34
CA ASP A 405 -14.98 -2.31 8.23
C ASP A 405 -14.77 -3.77 7.79
N VAL A 406 -13.57 -4.31 7.98
CA VAL A 406 -13.21 -5.71 7.68
C VAL A 406 -12.65 -6.39 8.93
N GLY A 407 -13.31 -7.45 9.38
CA GLY A 407 -12.79 -8.40 10.40
C GLY A 407 -12.45 -9.75 9.76
N LEU A 408 -11.37 -10.38 10.20
CA LEU A 408 -10.90 -11.70 9.71
C LEU A 408 -10.87 -12.71 10.86
N TYR A 409 -11.63 -13.79 10.71
CA TYR A 409 -11.87 -14.77 11.77
C TYR A 409 -11.47 -16.17 11.33
N ARG A 410 -10.74 -16.88 12.19
CA ARG A 410 -10.25 -18.24 11.93
C ARG A 410 -11.42 -19.20 11.69
N ALA A 411 -11.37 -20.04 10.65
CA ALA A 411 -12.46 -20.96 10.35
C ALA A 411 -12.79 -21.88 11.54
N GLY A 412 -14.05 -21.86 11.98
CA GLY A 412 -14.53 -22.59 13.16
C GLY A 412 -14.25 -21.93 14.51
N SER A 413 -13.60 -20.75 14.58
CA SER A 413 -13.55 -19.95 15.81
C SER A 413 -14.85 -19.19 16.04
N TYR A 414 -15.04 -18.67 17.24
CA TYR A 414 -16.06 -17.65 17.52
C TYR A 414 -15.69 -16.31 16.89
N TYR A 415 -16.68 -15.43 16.70
CA TYR A 415 -16.45 -14.01 16.38
C TYR A 415 -16.02 -13.24 17.64
N ASP A 416 -14.80 -13.48 18.07
CA ASP A 416 -14.21 -12.91 19.30
C ASP A 416 -12.84 -12.28 18.99
N PRO A 417 -12.65 -10.95 19.18
CA PRO A 417 -13.68 -9.97 19.55
C PRO A 417 -14.64 -9.69 18.38
N LEU A 418 -15.91 -9.35 18.67
CA LEU A 418 -16.84 -8.83 17.66
C LEU A 418 -16.78 -7.29 17.67
N PHE A 419 -16.08 -6.70 16.70
CA PHE A 419 -15.81 -5.26 16.62
C PHE A 419 -17.07 -4.39 16.65
N SER A 420 -16.96 -3.20 17.23
CA SER A 420 -18.11 -2.31 17.49
C SER A 420 -18.30 -1.20 16.43
N ALA A 421 -19.44 -0.51 16.55
CA ALA A 421 -19.73 0.74 15.86
C ALA A 421 -20.23 1.78 16.88
N GLU A 422 -19.93 3.06 16.65
CA GLU A 422 -20.33 4.18 17.53
C GLU A 422 -21.04 5.28 16.73
N CYS A 423 -22.08 5.90 17.29
CA CYS A 423 -22.77 7.04 16.70
C CYS A 423 -23.18 8.03 17.80
N GLU A 424 -22.85 9.31 17.65
CA GLU A 424 -23.22 10.33 18.64
C GLU A 424 -24.74 10.52 18.70
N GLY A 425 -25.34 10.17 19.86
CA GLY A 425 -26.78 10.30 20.09
C GLY A 425 -27.64 9.10 19.68
N ASP A 426 -27.03 7.96 19.34
CA ASP A 426 -27.72 6.69 19.08
C ASP A 426 -27.12 5.54 19.90
N THR A 427 -27.86 4.45 20.05
CA THR A 427 -27.38 3.24 20.74
C THR A 427 -27.15 2.14 19.72
N PHE A 428 -25.92 1.64 19.62
CA PHE A 428 -25.60 0.45 18.81
C PHE A 428 -26.25 -0.80 19.44
N LEU A 429 -27.13 -1.47 18.69
CA LEU A 429 -27.86 -2.66 19.14
C LEU A 429 -27.20 -4.00 18.74
N GLY A 430 -26.22 -3.95 17.82
CA GLY A 430 -25.53 -5.13 17.30
C GLY A 430 -25.54 -5.23 15.78
N TRP A 431 -25.03 -6.36 15.30
CA TRP A 431 -24.81 -6.66 13.88
C TRP A 431 -25.90 -7.56 13.33
N PHE A 432 -26.45 -7.23 12.15
CA PHE A 432 -27.52 -7.99 11.50
C PHE A 432 -27.22 -8.22 10.01
N THR A 433 -27.54 -9.40 9.49
CA THR A 433 -27.48 -9.69 8.05
C THR A 433 -28.65 -9.03 7.30
N GLU A 434 -28.60 -9.02 5.96
CA GLU A 434 -29.70 -8.55 5.10
C GLU A 434 -31.04 -9.28 5.38
N ASP A 435 -30.98 -10.57 5.72
CA ASP A 435 -32.14 -11.39 6.16
C ASP A 435 -32.63 -11.06 7.59
N GLY A 436 -32.01 -10.10 8.29
CA GLY A 436 -32.35 -9.73 9.66
C GLY A 436 -31.86 -10.71 10.74
N VAL A 437 -30.87 -11.56 10.43
CA VAL A 437 -30.28 -12.49 11.41
C VAL A 437 -29.18 -11.77 12.20
N ALA A 438 -29.29 -11.75 13.52
CA ALA A 438 -28.26 -11.19 14.39
C ALA A 438 -26.96 -12.02 14.34
N LEU A 439 -25.81 -11.35 14.29
CA LEU A 439 -24.49 -11.94 14.41
C LEU A 439 -23.92 -11.63 15.81
N THR A 440 -23.45 -12.64 16.53
CA THR A 440 -22.97 -12.52 17.92
C THR A 440 -21.62 -13.19 18.14
N GLU A 441 -20.95 -12.83 19.25
CA GLU A 441 -19.71 -13.48 19.73
C GLU A 441 -19.87 -14.99 20.01
N ARG A 442 -21.09 -15.52 20.02
CA ARG A 442 -21.38 -16.96 20.22
C ARG A 442 -21.56 -17.72 18.92
N ASP A 443 -21.66 -17.02 17.81
CA ASP A 443 -21.69 -17.62 16.48
C ASP A 443 -20.27 -17.94 16.02
N VAL A 444 -20.13 -18.90 15.11
CA VAL A 444 -18.83 -19.39 14.63
C VAL A 444 -18.59 -19.02 13.18
N ALA A 445 -17.34 -18.69 12.86
CA ALA A 445 -16.87 -18.37 11.52
C ALA A 445 -16.94 -19.60 10.61
N ALA A 446 -18.08 -19.77 9.92
CA ALA A 446 -18.37 -20.88 9.02
C ALA A 446 -18.49 -20.45 7.54
N GLY A 447 -18.37 -19.15 7.26
CA GLY A 447 -18.46 -18.56 5.93
C GLY A 447 -18.23 -17.05 5.99
N ASN A 448 -18.00 -16.44 4.82
CA ASN A 448 -17.91 -14.99 4.71
C ASN A 448 -19.31 -14.36 4.84
N VAL A 449 -19.43 -13.22 5.50
CA VAL A 449 -20.71 -12.54 5.76
C VAL A 449 -20.57 -11.03 5.69
N THR A 450 -21.65 -10.34 5.29
CA THR A 450 -21.79 -8.88 5.43
C THR A 450 -22.88 -8.61 6.46
N VAL A 451 -22.64 -7.67 7.36
CA VAL A 451 -23.59 -7.25 8.41
C VAL A 451 -23.70 -5.73 8.49
N SER A 452 -24.92 -5.26 8.74
CA SER A 452 -25.20 -3.85 9.00
C SER A 452 -25.40 -3.58 10.48
N ALA A 453 -24.98 -2.40 10.93
CA ALA A 453 -25.22 -1.92 12.28
C ALA A 453 -26.72 -1.60 12.45
N ALA A 454 -27.33 -2.13 13.50
CA ALA A 454 -28.68 -1.76 13.91
C ALA A 454 -28.62 -0.70 15.02
N TRP A 455 -29.40 0.38 14.86
CA TRP A 455 -29.42 1.50 15.79
C TRP A 455 -30.76 1.64 16.50
N GLN A 456 -30.77 2.13 17.73
CA GLN A 456 -32.00 2.24 18.53
C GLN A 456 -33.03 3.18 17.90
N ASN A 457 -32.60 4.28 17.26
CA ASN A 457 -33.54 5.19 16.63
C ASN A 457 -34.28 4.58 15.41
N ASP A 458 -33.75 3.53 14.77
CA ASP A 458 -34.35 2.91 13.58
C ASP A 458 -35.69 2.22 13.87
N TYR A 459 -35.85 1.72 15.08
CA TYR A 459 -37.05 1.00 15.51
C TYR A 459 -38.15 1.93 16.04
N GLY A 460 -37.86 3.23 16.18
CA GLY A 460 -38.78 4.26 16.64
C GLY A 460 -38.99 4.22 18.15
N GLY A 461 -38.42 5.20 18.86
CA GLY A 461 -38.32 5.20 20.33
C GLY A 461 -39.63 4.92 21.08
N GLY A 462 -39.64 3.76 21.74
CA GLY A 462 -40.61 3.22 22.68
C GLY A 462 -42.09 3.14 22.30
N PHE A 463 -42.64 1.92 22.36
CA PHE A 463 -44.07 1.69 22.19
C PHE A 463 -44.82 1.73 23.53
N TRP A 464 -46.05 2.22 23.49
CA TRP A 464 -46.98 2.20 24.62
C TRP A 464 -47.90 0.99 24.49
N ASP A 465 -47.97 0.14 25.52
CA ASP A 465 -48.86 -1.03 25.50
C ASP A 465 -50.32 -0.70 25.82
N GLU A 466 -51.23 -1.67 25.65
CA GLU A 466 -52.67 -1.49 25.90
C GLU A 466 -53.02 -1.24 27.39
N SER A 467 -52.07 -1.40 28.31
CA SER A 467 -52.23 -1.05 29.73
C SER A 467 -51.73 0.38 30.05
N GLY A 468 -50.97 0.98 29.13
CA GLY A 468 -50.48 2.36 29.24
C GLY A 468 -49.05 2.50 29.77
N ASP A 469 -48.30 1.40 29.87
CA ASP A 469 -46.88 1.44 30.21
C ASP A 469 -46.01 1.64 28.95
N TYR A 470 -44.91 2.39 29.12
CA TYR A 470 -43.95 2.73 28.06
C TYR A 470 -42.77 1.77 28.07
N TRP A 471 -42.60 1.02 26.98
CA TRP A 471 -41.46 0.13 26.75
C TRP A 471 -40.51 0.78 25.75
N PRO A 472 -39.27 1.13 26.15
CA PRO A 472 -38.35 1.98 25.36
C PRO A 472 -37.78 1.30 24.11
#